data_AF-A0A5C8LA78-F1
#
_entry.id   AF-A0A5C8LA78-F1
#
_cell.length_a   1.000
_cell.length_b   1.000
_cell.length_c   1.000
_cell.angle_alpha   90.00
_cell.angle_beta   90.00
_cell.angle_gamma   90.00
#
_symmetry.space_group_name_H-M   'P 1'
#
loop_
_entity.id
_entity.type
_entity.pdbx_description
1 polymer ?
#
loop_
_entity_poly.entity_id
_entity_poly.type
_entity_poly.pdbx_seq_one_letter_code
_entity_poly.pdbx_strand_id
1 'polypeptide(L)'
;MSKLPFKQGPLVPLVRELLMAMLRRVPSNRSLMLATFQCTLTNKKLLVLERNKIKDFIQVLTPVIEAAQARGEITRIMPADMIADLAVQTYHGTLNYYGMGLGDDQLSVQMTRSFEIFIKGLAP
;
A
#
# COMPACT_ATOMS: atom_id res chain seq x y z
N MET A 1 -17.39 -8.32 -7.60
CA MET A 1 -15.93 -8.45 -7.43
C MET A 1 -15.34 -8.88 -8.77
N SER A 2 -14.88 -7.93 -9.58
CA SER A 2 -14.21 -8.23 -10.85
C SER A 2 -12.84 -8.84 -10.54
N LYS A 3 -12.61 -10.07 -11.01
CA LYS A 3 -11.34 -10.79 -10.93
C LYS A 3 -10.23 -9.88 -11.47
N LEU A 4 -9.28 -9.49 -10.62
CA LEU A 4 -8.04 -8.87 -11.07
C LEU A 4 -7.41 -9.81 -12.10
N PRO A 5 -7.21 -9.39 -13.35
CA PRO A 5 -6.55 -10.25 -14.31
C PRO A 5 -5.12 -10.43 -13.82
N PHE A 6 -4.75 -11.65 -13.44
CA PHE A 6 -3.36 -12.09 -13.34
C PHE A 6 -2.76 -12.01 -14.75
N LYS A 7 -2.51 -10.80 -15.25
CA LYS A 7 -1.64 -10.60 -16.40
C LYS A 7 -0.26 -11.04 -15.96
N GLN A 8 0.37 -11.86 -16.79
CA GLN A 8 1.74 -12.38 -16.66
C GLN A 8 2.80 -11.26 -16.82
N GLY A 9 2.59 -10.11 -16.21
CA GLY A 9 3.52 -8.99 -16.21
C GLY A 9 4.34 -8.98 -14.91
N PRO A 10 5.47 -8.25 -14.88
CA PRO A 10 6.27 -8.12 -13.68
C PRO A 10 5.45 -7.49 -12.54
N LEU A 11 5.74 -7.87 -11.30
CA LEU A 11 5.06 -7.39 -10.10
C LEU A 11 5.13 -5.87 -9.97
N VAL A 12 6.28 -5.28 -10.30
CA VAL A 12 6.55 -3.86 -10.10
C VAL A 12 5.54 -2.94 -10.84
N PRO A 13 5.28 -3.11 -12.15
CA PRO A 13 4.19 -2.43 -12.85
C PRO A 13 2.82 -2.65 -12.21
N LEU A 14 2.48 -3.88 -11.81
CA LEU A 14 1.17 -4.19 -11.21
C LEU A 14 0.97 -3.49 -9.87
N VAL A 15 1.99 -3.47 -9.02
CA VAL A 15 1.98 -2.73 -7.75
C VAL A 15 1.83 -1.24 -8.01
N ARG A 16 2.56 -0.68 -8.99
CA ARG A 16 2.42 0.74 -9.37
C ARG A 16 0.99 1.07 -9.82
N GLU A 17 0.38 0.23 -10.66
CA GLU A 17 -1.01 0.41 -11.09
C GLU A 17 -2.00 0.32 -9.93
N LEU A 18 -1.83 -0.66 -9.04
CA LEU A 18 -2.65 -0.82 -7.84
C LEU A 18 -2.56 0.41 -6.94
N LEU A 19 -1.37 0.93 -6.70
CA LEU A 19 -1.14 2.14 -5.91
C LEU A 19 -1.84 3.35 -6.51
N MET A 20 -1.70 3.55 -7.82
CA MET A 20 -2.37 4.65 -8.52
C MET A 20 -3.90 4.51 -8.47
N ALA A 21 -4.42 3.29 -8.59
CA ALA A 21 -5.85 3.03 -8.45
C ALA A 21 -6.34 3.32 -7.02
N MET A 22 -5.55 3.01 -5.99
CA MET A 22 -5.86 3.33 -4.60
C MET A 22 -5.80 4.84 -4.36
N LEU A 23 -4.75 5.52 -4.81
CA LEU A 23 -4.60 6.98 -4.67
C LEU A 23 -5.75 7.77 -5.27
N ARG A 24 -6.31 7.34 -6.41
CA ARG A 24 -7.46 8.01 -7.03
C ARG A 24 -8.73 7.98 -6.18
N ARG A 25 -8.83 7.07 -5.21
CA ARG A 25 -9.98 6.93 -4.30
C ARG A 25 -9.80 7.71 -3.00
N VAL A 26 -8.62 8.25 -2.78
CA VAL A 26 -8.22 8.90 -1.54
C VAL A 26 -8.49 10.40 -1.66
N PRO A 27 -8.93 11.08 -0.57
CA PRO A 27 -9.01 12.53 -0.57
C PRO A 27 -7.68 13.18 -0.96
N SER A 28 -7.72 14.03 -1.99
CA SER A 28 -6.58 14.87 -2.38
C SER A 28 -6.34 16.04 -1.42
N ASN A 29 -7.24 16.26 -0.45
CA ASN A 29 -7.14 17.32 0.54
C ASN A 29 -6.47 16.79 1.82
N ARG A 30 -5.35 17.41 2.22
CA ARG A 30 -4.58 17.07 3.43
C ARG A 30 -5.42 17.09 4.71
N SER A 31 -6.20 18.14 4.92
CA SER A 31 -7.02 18.29 6.12
C SER A 31 -8.08 17.19 6.21
N LEU A 32 -8.67 16.80 5.08
CA LEU A 32 -9.62 15.70 5.02
C LEU A 32 -8.93 14.34 5.26
N MET A 33 -7.71 14.15 4.77
CA MET A 33 -6.89 12.98 5.08
C MET A 33 -6.62 12.88 6.59
N LEU A 34 -6.16 13.96 7.20
CA LEU A 34 -5.87 14.03 8.63
C LEU A 34 -7.12 13.74 9.47
N ALA A 35 -8.25 14.37 9.12
CA ALA A 35 -9.53 14.14 9.79
C ALA A 35 -9.98 12.67 9.68
N THR A 36 -9.74 12.03 8.53
CA THR A 36 -10.06 10.60 8.32
C THR A 36 -9.23 9.72 9.25
N PHE A 37 -7.93 9.97 9.36
CA PHE A 37 -7.06 9.24 10.30
C PHE A 37 -7.46 9.49 11.75
N GLN A 38 -7.66 10.74 12.16
CA GLN A 38 -8.07 11.08 13.51
C GLN A 38 -9.40 10.43 13.88
N CYS A 39 -10.40 10.48 12.99
CA CYS A 39 -11.69 9.82 13.18
C CYS A 39 -11.53 8.30 13.33
N THR A 40 -10.74 7.68 12.45
CA THR A 40 -10.50 6.23 12.47
C THR A 40 -9.78 5.78 13.74
N LEU A 41 -8.74 6.53 14.16
CA LEU A 41 -7.91 6.18 15.30
C LEU A 41 -8.59 6.45 16.65
N THR A 42 -9.49 7.42 16.73
CA THR A 42 -10.22 7.77 17.96
C THR A 42 -11.54 6.99 18.12
N ASN A 43 -12.09 6.42 17.04
CA ASN A 43 -13.32 5.64 17.07
C ASN A 43 -13.02 4.13 17.05
N LYS A 44 -13.28 3.44 18.18
CA LYS A 44 -13.03 1.99 18.31
C LYS A 44 -13.69 1.13 17.23
N LYS A 45 -14.92 1.46 16.82
CA LYS A 45 -15.63 0.68 15.79
C LYS A 45 -14.96 0.83 14.42
N LEU A 46 -14.60 2.06 14.06
CA LEU A 46 -13.89 2.34 12.80
C LEU A 46 -12.49 1.73 12.81
N LEU A 47 -11.78 1.78 13.94
CA LEU A 47 -10.47 1.15 14.08
C LEU A 47 -10.51 -0.36 13.87
N VAL A 48 -11.52 -1.06 14.42
CA VAL A 48 -11.71 -2.50 14.19
C VAL A 48 -12.03 -2.79 12.72
N LEU A 49 -12.91 -1.99 12.12
CA LEU A 49 -13.24 -2.12 10.70
C LEU A 49 -11.99 -1.95 9.82
N GLU A 50 -11.17 -0.94 10.11
CA GLU A 50 -9.96 -0.66 9.34
C GLU A 50 -8.91 -1.76 9.49
N ARG A 51 -8.72 -2.27 10.72
CA ARG A 51 -7.84 -3.43 10.96
C ARG A 51 -8.27 -4.67 10.17
N ASN A 52 -9.57 -4.94 10.09
CA ASN A 52 -10.07 -6.07 9.32
C ASN A 52 -9.82 -5.88 7.82
N LYS A 53 -10.09 -4.68 7.28
CA LYS A 53 -9.77 -4.38 5.87
C LYS A 53 -8.28 -4.55 5.57
N ILE A 54 -7.40 -4.10 6.47
CA ILE A 54 -5.95 -4.26 6.33
C ILE A 54 -5.58 -5.74 6.29
N LYS A 55 -6.10 -6.55 7.22
CA LYS A 55 -5.85 -8.00 7.24
C LYS A 55 -6.32 -8.70 5.96
N ASP A 56 -7.52 -8.39 5.50
CA ASP A 56 -8.07 -8.95 4.26
C ASP A 56 -7.21 -8.55 3.05
N PHE A 57 -6.74 -7.30 3.02
CA PHE A 57 -5.88 -6.81 1.95
C PHE A 57 -4.50 -7.49 1.96
N ILE A 58 -3.90 -7.70 3.13
CA ILE A 58 -2.65 -8.48 3.27
C ILE A 58 -2.85 -9.90 2.71
N GLN A 59 -3.93 -10.59 3.09
CA GLN A 59 -4.23 -11.93 2.59
C GLN A 59 -4.38 -11.98 1.06
N VAL A 60 -4.90 -10.92 0.45
CA VAL A 60 -5.01 -10.81 -1.02
C VAL A 60 -3.67 -10.49 -1.68
N LEU A 61 -2.81 -9.70 -1.02
CA LEU A 61 -1.51 -9.28 -1.56
C LEU A 61 -0.43 -10.36 -1.43
N THR A 62 -0.49 -11.19 -0.38
CA THR A 62 0.51 -12.25 -0.13
C THR A 62 0.72 -13.19 -1.33
N PRO A 63 -0.32 -13.80 -1.95
CA PRO A 63 -0.13 -14.69 -3.09
C PRO A 63 0.50 -14.01 -4.32
N VAL A 64 0.29 -12.69 -4.46
CA VAL A 64 0.86 -11.90 -5.56
C VAL A 64 2.38 -11.73 -5.36
N ILE A 65 2.80 -11.50 -4.12
CA ILE A 65 4.21 -11.41 -3.72
C ILE A 65 4.87 -12.79 -3.81
N GLU A 66 4.22 -13.86 -3.36
CA GLU A 66 4.72 -15.24 -3.49
C GLU A 66 4.99 -15.58 -4.96
N ALA A 67 4.07 -15.23 -5.85
CA ALA A 67 4.24 -15.46 -7.28
C ALA A 67 5.45 -14.69 -7.85
N ALA A 68 5.69 -13.46 -7.38
CA ALA A 68 6.85 -12.66 -7.81
C ALA A 68 8.17 -13.22 -7.26
N GLN A 69 8.19 -13.66 -6.00
CA GLN A 69 9.30 -14.38 -5.40
C GLN A 69 9.61 -15.67 -6.16
N ALA A 70 8.58 -16.45 -6.52
CA ALA A 70 8.71 -17.69 -7.30
C ALA A 70 9.37 -17.43 -8.67
N ARG A 71 9.05 -16.30 -9.31
CA ARG A 71 9.65 -15.85 -10.59
C ARG A 71 11.02 -15.20 -10.45
N GLY A 72 11.50 -14.94 -9.22
CA GLY A 72 12.79 -14.29 -8.97
C GLY A 72 12.77 -12.78 -9.24
N GLU A 73 11.59 -12.15 -9.27
CA GLU A 73 11.45 -10.71 -9.49
C GLU A 73 11.76 -9.88 -8.25
N ILE A 74 11.59 -10.46 -7.07
CA ILE A 74 11.86 -9.85 -5.76
C ILE A 74 12.52 -10.84 -4.82
N THR A 75 13.19 -10.31 -3.80
CA THR A 75 13.95 -11.06 -2.79
C THR A 75 13.11 -12.11 -2.05
N ARG A 76 13.75 -13.23 -1.71
CA ARG A 76 13.20 -14.30 -0.86
C ARG A 76 13.72 -14.28 0.58
N ILE A 77 14.50 -13.25 0.94
CA ILE A 77 15.07 -13.12 2.29
C ILE A 77 13.96 -13.00 3.35
N MET A 78 12.80 -12.43 2.98
CA MET A 78 11.65 -12.28 3.87
C MET A 78 10.44 -13.07 3.36
N PRO A 79 9.60 -13.58 4.26
CA PRO A 79 8.30 -14.15 3.92
C PRO A 79 7.40 -13.17 3.16
N ALA A 80 6.58 -13.69 2.24
CA ALA A 80 5.72 -12.88 1.38
C ALA A 80 4.66 -12.07 2.15
N ASP A 81 4.11 -12.64 3.22
CA ASP A 81 3.18 -11.97 4.13
C ASP A 81 3.82 -10.80 4.88
N MET A 82 5.09 -10.92 5.26
CA MET A 82 5.85 -9.83 5.86
C MET A 82 6.08 -8.69 4.86
N ILE A 83 6.40 -9.01 3.60
CA ILE A 83 6.50 -8.00 2.53
C ILE A 83 5.14 -7.34 2.27
N ALA A 84 4.05 -8.10 2.29
CA ALA A 84 2.69 -7.58 2.12
C ALA A 84 2.34 -6.59 3.24
N ASP A 85 2.62 -6.96 4.50
CA ASP A 85 2.40 -6.11 5.66
C ASP A 85 3.23 -4.81 5.57
N LEU A 86 4.52 -4.90 5.22
CA LEU A 86 5.38 -3.73 5.00
C LEU A 86 4.87 -2.81 3.88
N ALA A 87 4.30 -3.37 2.81
CA ALA A 87 3.68 -2.57 1.74
C ALA A 87 2.49 -1.76 2.28
N VAL A 88 1.64 -2.38 3.12
CA VAL A 88 0.52 -1.68 3.76
C VAL A 88 1.00 -0.62 4.74
N GLN A 89 2.00 -0.93 5.55
CA GLN A 89 2.62 0.05 6.47
C GLN A 89 3.18 1.25 5.69
N THR A 90 3.86 1.00 4.58
CA THR A 90 4.40 2.06 3.69
C THR A 90 3.27 2.93 3.16
N TYR A 91 2.18 2.33 2.66
CA TYR A 91 1.01 3.05 2.18
C TYR A 91 0.36 3.93 3.25
N HIS A 92 -0.02 3.35 4.39
CA HIS A 92 -0.68 4.09 5.48
C HIS A 92 0.24 5.13 6.11
N GLY A 93 1.54 4.82 6.24
CA GLY A 93 2.55 5.75 6.73
C GLY A 93 2.64 6.99 5.84
N THR A 94 2.73 6.81 4.52
CA THR A 94 2.76 7.94 3.57
C THR A 94 1.47 8.75 3.62
N LEU A 95 0.30 8.11 3.68
CA LEU A 95 -0.97 8.83 3.78
C LEU A 95 -1.06 9.67 5.06
N ASN A 96 -0.65 9.12 6.19
CA ASN A 96 -0.68 9.82 7.48
C ASN A 96 0.33 10.97 7.51
N TYR A 97 1.56 10.74 7.03
CA TYR A 97 2.60 11.76 6.91
C TYR A 97 2.13 12.93 6.03
N TYR A 98 1.50 12.62 4.88
CA TYR A 98 0.88 13.63 4.02
C TYR A 98 -0.25 14.39 4.73
N GLY A 99 -1.14 13.69 5.45
CA GLY A 99 -2.24 14.30 6.20
C GLY A 99 -1.75 15.28 7.27
N MET A 100 -0.62 14.98 7.93
CA MET A 100 0.02 15.87 8.90
C MET A 100 0.60 17.15 8.28
N GLY A 101 0.53 17.32 6.97
CA GLY A 101 1.12 18.46 6.25
C GLY A 101 2.63 18.32 6.05
N LEU A 102 3.17 17.10 6.20
CA LEU A 102 4.59 16.83 6.03
C LEU A 102 4.88 16.31 4.60
N GLY A 103 6.11 16.54 4.14
CA GLY A 103 6.58 16.12 2.82
C GLY A 103 6.06 16.98 1.66
N ASP A 104 5.97 16.38 0.48
CA ASP A 104 5.51 17.01 -0.78
C ASP A 104 4.01 17.39 -0.76
N ASP A 105 3.63 18.47 -1.44
CA ASP A 105 2.24 18.92 -1.56
C ASP A 105 1.36 17.98 -2.40
N GLN A 106 1.99 17.17 -3.25
CA GLN A 106 1.31 16.18 -4.04
C GLN A 106 1.44 14.79 -3.42
N LEU A 107 0.31 14.24 -2.95
CA LEU A 107 0.27 12.89 -2.39
C LEU A 107 0.78 11.82 -3.37
N SER A 108 0.50 11.98 -4.66
CA SER A 108 0.96 11.08 -5.72
C SER A 108 2.49 11.03 -5.81
N VAL A 109 3.16 12.18 -5.65
CA VAL A 109 4.63 12.27 -5.66
C VAL A 109 5.21 11.58 -4.44
N GLN A 110 4.68 11.84 -3.25
CA GLN A 110 5.13 11.15 -2.03
C GLN A 110 4.96 9.63 -2.14
N MET A 111 3.77 9.18 -2.53
CA MET A 111 3.46 7.76 -2.66
C MET A 111 4.37 7.08 -3.69
N THR A 112 4.60 7.73 -4.83
CA THR A 112 5.52 7.21 -5.86
C THR A 112 6.92 7.05 -5.30
N ARG A 113 7.47 8.05 -4.61
CA ARG A 113 8.81 7.99 -4.01
C ARG A 113 8.92 6.91 -2.93
N SER A 114 7.95 6.85 -2.00
CA SER A 114 7.92 5.83 -0.94
C SER A 114 7.90 4.43 -1.51
N PHE A 115 7.05 4.17 -2.50
CA PHE A 115 6.96 2.85 -3.11
C PHE A 115 8.11 2.53 -4.07
N GLU A 116 8.73 3.52 -4.71
CA GLU A 116 9.94 3.30 -5.49
C GLU A 116 11.09 2.80 -4.60
N ILE A 117 11.29 3.42 -3.43
CA ILE A 117 12.30 2.99 -2.46
C ILE A 117 11.96 1.59 -1.92
N PHE A 118 10.70 1.37 -1.51
CA PHE A 118 10.23 0.06 -1.06
C PHE A 118 10.51 -1.03 -2.09
N ILE A 119 10.13 -0.83 -3.35
CA ILE A 119 10.32 -1.81 -4.43
C ILE A 119 11.81 -2.03 -4.72
N LYS A 120 12.62 -0.97 -4.75
CA LYS A 120 14.08 -1.09 -4.93
C LYS A 120 14.73 -1.90 -3.80
N GLY A 121 14.25 -1.75 -2.57
CA GLY A 121 14.68 -2.54 -1.42
C GLY A 121 14.28 -4.02 -1.48
N LEU A 122 13.36 -4.40 -2.38
CA LEU A 122 12.96 -5.78 -2.63
C LEU A 122 13.66 -6.41 -3.83
N ALA A 123 14.56 -5.71 -4.51
CA ALA A 123 15.31 -6.29 -5.63
C ALA A 123 16.09 -7.55 -5.16
N PRO A 124 16.28 -8.56 -6.04
CA PRO A 124 16.98 -9.80 -5.71
C PRO A 124 18.40 -9.62 -5.16
#